data_AF-A0A7W3SS24-F1
#
_entry.id   AF-A0A7W3SS24-F1
#
_cell.length_a   1.000
_cell.length_b   1.000
_cell.length_c   1.000
_cell.angle_alpha   90.00
_cell.angle_beta   90.00
_cell.angle_gamma   90.00
#
_symmetry.space_group_name_H-M   'P 1'
#
loop_
_entity.id
_entity.type
_entity.pdbx_description
1 polymer ?
#
loop_
_entity_poly.entity_id
_entity_poly.type
_entity_poly.pdbx_seq_one_letter_code
_entity_poly.pdbx_strand_id
1 'polypeptide(L)'
;MAYTRGNLAVKDQTARREQQSPKYRETTKVVTRRAPLPVREKLLYMMTVVFCVAVMGGLMMQNAELYNIKRQMYNLDKEIQSVNVEVKELAIQKEMLEMKIPEKAAELGYVQPAEEGFHYDVSSNGENGSSNQDQVTTAQK
;
A
#
# COMPACT_ATOMS: atom_id res chain seq x y z
N MET A 1 91.32 -20.49 64.52
CA MET A 1 90.33 -21.31 63.78
C MET A 1 90.32 -20.84 62.34
N ALA A 2 90.37 -21.82 61.43
CA ALA A 2 90.42 -21.66 59.98
C ALA A 2 89.29 -20.81 59.44
N TYR A 3 89.55 -19.98 58.43
CA TYR A 3 88.83 -20.03 57.15
C TYR A 3 89.76 -19.50 56.06
N THR A 4 90.46 -20.46 55.47
CA THR A 4 91.18 -20.36 54.21
C THR A 4 90.21 -19.89 53.12
N ARG A 5 90.68 -18.94 52.32
CA ARG A 5 89.97 -18.35 51.19
C ARG A 5 89.48 -19.43 50.23
N GLY A 6 88.17 -19.53 50.07
CA GLY A 6 87.53 -20.37 49.06
C GLY A 6 86.19 -19.78 48.66
N ASN A 7 86.21 -18.76 47.78
CA ASN A 7 85.14 -18.41 46.83
C ASN A 7 85.46 -17.10 46.08
N LEU A 8 86.60 -17.03 45.40
CA LEU A 8 86.82 -15.98 44.39
C LEU A 8 86.13 -16.34 43.06
N ALA A 9 86.12 -17.64 42.68
CA ALA A 9 85.50 -18.11 41.45
C ALA A 9 83.97 -17.92 41.39
N VAL A 10 83.29 -17.91 42.55
CA VAL A 10 81.84 -17.69 42.62
C VAL A 10 81.48 -16.23 42.36
N LYS A 11 82.34 -15.29 42.77
CA LYS A 11 82.12 -13.85 42.54
C LYS A 11 82.34 -13.46 41.08
N ASP A 12 83.32 -14.06 40.41
CA ASP A 12 83.54 -13.83 38.97
C ASP A 12 82.41 -14.45 38.12
N GLN A 13 81.81 -15.55 38.57
CA GLN A 13 80.64 -16.14 37.91
C GLN A 13 79.37 -15.31 38.11
N THR A 14 79.14 -14.73 39.29
CA THR A 14 78.02 -13.79 39.49
C THR A 14 78.24 -12.47 38.75
N ALA A 15 79.47 -11.92 38.73
CA ALA A 15 79.80 -10.73 37.94
C ALA A 15 79.68 -10.97 36.42
N ARG A 16 80.09 -12.15 35.91
CA ARG A 16 79.84 -12.55 34.51
C ARG A 16 78.37 -12.75 34.19
N ARG A 17 77.55 -13.19 35.16
CA ARG A 17 76.11 -13.38 34.97
C ARG A 17 75.34 -12.06 34.98
N GLU A 18 75.81 -11.06 35.72
CA GLU A 18 75.31 -9.68 35.66
C GLU A 18 75.76 -8.94 34.39
N GLN A 19 76.92 -9.29 33.83
CA GLN A 19 77.42 -8.78 32.54
C GLN A 19 76.93 -9.56 31.30
N GLN A 20 76.03 -10.53 31.45
CA GLN A 20 75.38 -11.13 30.29
C GLN A 20 74.43 -10.09 29.67
N SER A 21 74.94 -9.48 28.59
CA SER A 21 74.25 -8.59 27.65
C SER A 21 72.75 -8.89 27.57
N PRO A 22 71.87 -7.88 27.67
CA PRO A 22 70.44 -8.09 27.56
C PRO A 22 70.19 -8.77 26.22
N LYS A 23 69.75 -10.04 26.28
CA LYS A 23 69.42 -10.83 25.11
C LYS A 23 68.35 -10.05 24.36
N TYR A 24 68.74 -9.46 23.23
CA TYR A 24 67.88 -8.63 22.40
C TYR A 24 66.60 -9.40 22.12
N ARG A 25 65.51 -8.99 22.78
CA ARG A 25 64.18 -9.48 22.50
C ARG A 25 63.64 -8.54 21.45
N GLU A 26 63.51 -9.03 20.22
CA GLU A 26 62.75 -8.37 19.17
C GLU A 26 61.31 -8.18 19.67
N THR A 27 61.02 -7.01 20.24
CA THR A 27 59.66 -6.62 20.57
C THR A 27 59.01 -6.17 19.28
N THR A 28 58.44 -7.12 18.54
CA THR A 28 57.61 -6.82 17.38
C THR A 28 56.46 -5.92 17.84
N LYS A 29 56.51 -4.64 17.47
CA LYS A 29 55.45 -3.67 17.74
C LYS A 29 54.18 -4.18 17.09
N VAL A 30 53.25 -4.69 17.90
CA VAL A 30 51.93 -5.12 17.42
C VAL A 30 51.19 -3.86 17.00
N VAL A 31 51.19 -3.57 15.70
CA VAL A 31 50.38 -2.50 15.14
C VAL A 31 48.94 -3.01 15.12
N THR A 32 48.19 -2.70 16.16
CA THR A 32 46.74 -2.92 16.17
C THR A 32 46.12 -1.99 15.12
N ARG A 33 45.80 -2.56 13.95
CA ARG A 33 44.98 -1.86 12.96
C ARG A 33 43.55 -1.82 13.50
N ARG A 34 42.85 -0.70 13.28
CA ARG A 34 41.42 -0.58 13.61
C ARG A 34 40.67 -1.68 12.87
N ALA A 35 40.05 -2.60 13.60
CA ALA A 35 39.22 -3.63 13.01
C ALA A 35 38.01 -2.94 12.35
N PRO A 36 37.76 -3.16 11.05
CA PRO A 36 36.52 -2.71 10.44
C PRO A 36 35.36 -3.46 11.09
N LEU A 37 34.27 -2.73 11.39
CA LEU A 37 33.03 -3.32 11.90
C LEU A 37 32.59 -4.50 11.01
N PRO A 38 32.12 -5.60 11.60
CA PRO A 38 31.73 -6.79 10.85
C PRO A 38 30.66 -6.42 9.80
N VAL A 39 30.82 -6.97 8.60
CA VAL A 39 30.05 -6.59 7.41
C VAL A 39 28.53 -6.70 7.63
N ARG A 40 28.10 -7.64 8.49
CA ARG A 40 26.70 -7.86 8.85
C ARG A 40 26.05 -6.67 9.54
N GLU A 41 26.72 -6.08 10.52
CA GLU A 41 26.19 -4.92 11.25
C GLU A 41 26.08 -3.71 10.31
N LYS A 42 27.08 -3.48 9.47
CA LYS A 42 27.07 -2.39 8.49
C LYS A 42 25.93 -2.52 7.48
N LEU A 43 25.60 -3.75 7.06
CA LEU A 43 24.52 -4.01 6.12
C LEU A 43 23.14 -3.78 6.75
N LEU A 44 22.97 -4.18 8.02
CA LEU A 44 21.75 -3.95 8.77
C LEU A 44 21.46 -2.45 8.93
N TYR A 45 22.48 -1.65 9.25
CA TYR A 45 22.33 -0.18 9.30
C TYR A 45 21.96 0.45 7.96
N MET A 46 22.54 -0.03 6.85
CA MET A 46 22.17 0.49 5.53
C MET A 46 20.73 0.14 5.16
N MET A 47 20.28 -1.08 5.52
CA MET A 47 18.89 -1.49 5.32
C MET A 47 17.89 -0.65 6.12
N THR A 48 18.18 -0.33 7.38
CA THR A 48 17.27 0.51 8.19
C THR A 48 17.18 1.93 7.67
N VAL A 49 18.29 2.49 7.16
CA VAL A 49 18.29 3.81 6.51
C VAL A 49 17.46 3.78 5.23
N VAL A 50 17.65 2.78 4.37
CA VAL A 50 16.85 2.63 3.14
C VAL A 50 15.37 2.45 3.46
N PHE A 51 15.04 1.62 4.45
CA PHE A 51 13.67 1.42 4.90
C PHE A 51 13.04 2.73 5.40
N CYS A 52 13.76 3.51 6.21
CA CYS A 52 13.28 4.80 6.70
C CYS A 52 12.99 5.78 5.55
N VAL A 53 13.91 5.87 4.57
CA VAL A 53 13.73 6.72 3.39
C VAL A 53 12.57 6.23 2.52
N ALA A 54 12.39 4.92 2.35
CA ALA A 54 11.29 4.35 1.60
C ALA A 54 9.93 4.66 2.24
N VAL A 55 9.82 4.56 3.57
CA VAL A 55 8.61 4.96 4.31
C VAL A 55 8.31 6.45 4.10
N MET A 56 9.31 7.31 4.25
CA MET A 56 9.14 8.76 4.02
C MET A 56 8.76 9.09 2.57
N GLY A 57 9.38 8.43 1.59
CA GLY A 57 9.04 8.59 0.18
C GLY A 57 7.63 8.10 -0.16
N GLY A 58 7.21 6.96 0.41
CA GLY A 58 5.87 6.42 0.24
C GLY A 58 4.79 7.33 0.80
N LEU A 59 5.01 7.92 1.98
CA LEU A 59 4.11 8.93 2.54
C LEU A 59 4.00 10.15 1.64
N MET A 60 5.09 10.59 1.01
CA MET A 60 5.06 11.71 0.09
C MET A 60 4.26 11.40 -1.19
N MET A 61 4.35 10.18 -1.72
CA MET A 61 3.55 9.73 -2.87
C MET A 61 2.05 9.69 -2.56
N GLN A 62 1.65 9.17 -1.39
CA GLN A 62 0.25 9.20 -0.97
C GLN A 62 -0.31 10.62 -0.94
N ASN A 63 0.48 11.58 -0.46
CA ASN A 63 0.08 12.98 -0.45
C ASN A 63 -0.09 13.55 -1.87
N ALA A 64 0.73 13.13 -2.85
CA ALA A 64 0.60 13.56 -4.23
C ALA A 64 -0.63 12.94 -4.92
N GLU A 65 -0.89 11.65 -4.70
CA GLU A 65 -2.08 10.95 -5.22
C GLU A 65 -3.38 11.57 -4.71
N LEU A 66 -3.39 11.99 -3.45
CA LEU A 66 -4.53 12.67 -2.84
C LEU A 66 -4.95 13.94 -3.60
N TYR A 67 -3.99 14.68 -4.17
CA TYR A 67 -4.32 15.86 -4.98
C TYR A 67 -4.98 15.50 -6.31
N ASN A 68 -4.50 14.45 -6.96
CA ASN A 68 -5.09 14.00 -8.22
C ASN A 68 -6.53 13.52 -8.00
N ILE A 69 -6.75 12.72 -6.95
CA ILE A 69 -8.07 12.22 -6.56
C ILE A 69 -9.02 13.36 -6.23
N LYS A 70 -8.59 14.37 -5.46
CA LYS A 70 -9.42 15.55 -5.16
C LYS A 70 -9.87 16.29 -6.42
N ARG A 71 -9.00 16.41 -7.42
CA ARG A 71 -9.35 17.08 -8.67
C ARG A 71 -10.31 16.25 -9.52
N GLN A 72 -10.14 14.93 -9.56
CA GLN A 72 -11.08 14.04 -10.22
C GLN A 72 -12.46 14.11 -9.56
N MET A 73 -12.51 14.09 -8.23
CA MET A 73 -13.76 14.20 -7.47
C MET A 73 -14.50 15.52 -7.77
N TYR A 74 -13.78 16.63 -7.86
CA TYR A 74 -14.36 17.93 -8.22
C TYR A 74 -14.93 17.96 -9.64
N ASN A 75 -14.24 17.34 -10.59
CA ASN A 75 -14.74 17.24 -11.97
C ASN A 75 -15.99 16.34 -12.05
N LEU A 76 -15.98 15.20 -11.35
CA LEU A 76 -17.14 14.32 -11.25
C LEU A 76 -18.35 15.02 -10.63
N ASP A 77 -18.15 15.80 -9.57
CA ASP A 77 -19.24 16.54 -8.92
C ASP A 77 -19.88 17.56 -9.89
N LYS A 78 -19.06 18.25 -10.69
CA LYS A 78 -19.56 19.13 -11.75
C LYS A 78 -20.35 18.39 -12.82
N GLU A 79 -19.85 17.23 -13.25
CA GLU A 79 -20.53 16.40 -14.26
C GLU A 79 -21.87 15.86 -13.74
N ILE A 80 -21.92 15.43 -12.48
CA ILE A 80 -23.15 15.02 -11.81
C ILE A 80 -24.14 16.19 -11.74
N GLN A 81 -23.67 17.40 -11.44
CA GLN A 81 -24.53 18.59 -11.44
C GLN A 81 -25.09 18.90 -12.83
N SER A 82 -24.28 18.85 -13.90
CA SER A 82 -24.77 19.07 -15.26
C SER A 82 -25.79 18.01 -15.68
N VAL A 83 -25.51 16.73 -15.43
CA VAL A 83 -26.44 15.64 -15.74
C VAL A 83 -27.75 15.79 -14.98
N ASN A 84 -27.72 16.20 -13.70
CA ASN A 84 -28.93 16.45 -12.94
C ASN A 84 -29.77 17.62 -13.49
N VAL A 85 -29.13 18.64 -14.06
CA VAL A 85 -29.85 19.74 -14.72
C VAL A 85 -30.53 19.22 -15.99
N GLU A 86 -29.80 18.48 -16.83
CA GLU A 86 -30.34 17.88 -18.04
C GLU A 86 -31.53 16.95 -17.74
N VAL A 87 -31.40 16.07 -16.73
CA VAL A 87 -32.49 15.18 -16.30
C VAL A 87 -33.73 15.97 -15.88
N LYS A 88 -33.57 17.08 -15.16
CA LYS A 88 -34.69 17.95 -14.77
C LYS A 88 -35.34 18.61 -15.98
N GLU A 89 -34.55 19.08 -16.94
CA GLU A 89 -35.08 19.65 -18.17
C GLU A 89 -35.85 18.61 -18.99
N LEU A 90 -35.31 17.39 -19.13
CA LEU A 90 -36.00 16.29 -19.80
C LEU A 90 -37.30 15.90 -19.07
N ALA A 91 -37.30 15.90 -17.73
CA ALA A 91 -38.50 15.63 -16.95
C ALA A 91 -39.59 16.68 -17.20
N ILE A 92 -39.22 17.96 -17.22
CA ILE A 92 -40.16 19.06 -17.55
C ILE A 92 -40.69 18.91 -18.97
N GLN A 93 -39.82 18.58 -19.95
CA GLN A 93 -40.25 18.36 -21.33
C GLN A 93 -41.22 17.19 -21.45
N LYS A 94 -40.98 16.09 -20.71
CA LYS A 94 -41.89 14.94 -20.63
C LYS A 94 -43.25 15.35 -20.07
N GLU A 95 -43.29 16.07 -18.94
CA GLU A 95 -44.53 16.56 -18.35
C GLU A 95 -45.29 17.50 -19.30
N MET A 96 -44.59 18.44 -19.95
CA MET A 96 -45.21 19.31 -20.96
C MET A 96 -45.75 18.54 -22.16
N LEU A 97 -45.08 17.47 -22.57
CA LEU A 97 -45.55 16.63 -23.68
C LEU A 97 -46.76 15.80 -23.24
N GLU A 98 -46.74 15.24 -22.03
CA GLU A 98 -47.88 14.54 -21.42
C GLU A 98 -49.12 15.42 -21.32
N MET A 99 -48.97 16.71 -21.01
CA MET A 99 -50.09 17.68 -21.03
C MET A 99 -50.61 17.98 -22.44
N LYS A 100 -49.73 17.97 -23.45
CA LYS A 100 -50.12 18.27 -24.86
C LYS A 100 -50.71 17.07 -25.60
N ILE A 101 -50.43 15.84 -25.16
CA ILE A 101 -51.00 14.61 -25.72
C ILE A 101 -52.54 14.60 -25.68
N PRO A 102 -53.23 14.88 -24.56
CA PRO A 102 -54.69 14.87 -24.53
C PRO A 102 -55.30 15.99 -25.38
N GLU A 103 -54.67 17.16 -25.45
CA GLU A 103 -55.11 18.27 -26.30
C GLU A 103 -55.07 17.88 -27.79
N LYS A 104 -53.93 17.34 -28.25
CA LYS A 104 -53.80 16.86 -29.64
C LYS A 104 -54.66 15.63 -29.93
N ALA A 105 -54.85 14.74 -28.96
CA ALA A 105 -55.73 13.58 -29.12
C ALA A 105 -57.19 14.02 -29.29
N ALA A 106 -57.64 15.04 -28.57
CA ALA A 106 -58.97 15.62 -28.72
C ALA A 106 -59.15 16.32 -30.08
N GLU A 107 -58.13 17.05 -30.57
CA GLU A 107 -58.15 17.65 -31.91
C GLU A 107 -58.26 16.60 -33.03
N LEU A 108 -57.66 15.42 -32.84
CA LEU A 108 -57.70 14.30 -33.77
C LEU A 108 -58.95 13.41 -33.62
N GLY A 109 -59.86 13.75 -32.70
CA GLY A 109 -61.13 13.03 -32.50
C GLY A 109 -61.02 11.76 -31.67
N TYR A 110 -59.92 11.54 -30.96
CA TYR A 110 -59.75 10.41 -30.03
C TYR A 110 -60.26 10.80 -28.63
N VAL A 111 -61.07 9.94 -28.02
CA VAL A 111 -61.64 10.13 -26.67
C VAL A 111 -60.90 9.26 -25.67
N GLN A 112 -60.57 9.80 -24.50
CA GLN A 112 -59.95 9.03 -23.42
C GLN A 112 -60.91 7.91 -22.96
N PRO A 113 -60.49 6.63 -23.01
CA PRO A 113 -61.28 5.53 -22.47
C PRO A 113 -61.38 5.65 -20.94
N ALA A 114 -62.57 5.42 -20.39
CA ALA A 114 -62.88 5.61 -18.98
C ALA A 114 -62.35 4.50 -18.04
N GLU A 115 -61.72 3.44 -18.57
CA GLU A 115 -61.15 2.36 -17.78
C GLU A 115 -59.64 2.22 -18.02
N GLU A 116 -58.86 2.32 -16.94
CA GLU A 116 -57.44 2.00 -16.91
C GLU A 116 -57.25 0.48 -17.02
N GLY A 117 -57.12 -0.02 -18.26
CA GLY A 117 -56.50 -1.31 -18.51
C GLY A 117 -57.24 -2.21 -19.50
N PHE A 118 -56.65 -2.38 -20.68
CA PHE A 118 -56.89 -3.57 -21.50
C PHE A 118 -55.86 -4.64 -21.10
N HIS A 119 -56.26 -5.59 -20.26
CA HIS A 119 -55.56 -6.87 -20.16
C HIS A 119 -55.93 -7.70 -21.38
N TYR A 120 -54.95 -7.99 -22.24
CA TYR A 120 -55.11 -9.02 -23.26
C TYR A 120 -54.53 -10.33 -22.70
N ASP A 121 -55.39 -11.31 -22.44
CA ASP A 121 -54.94 -12.69 -22.24
C ASP A 121 -54.45 -13.21 -23.59
N VAL A 122 -53.14 -13.40 -23.72
CA VAL A 122 -52.59 -14.17 -24.84
C VAL A 122 -53.01 -15.63 -24.62
N SER A 123 -54.08 -16.05 -25.27
CA SER A 123 -54.42 -17.46 -25.38
C SER A 123 -53.36 -18.15 -26.23
N SER A 124 -52.30 -18.64 -25.58
CA SER A 124 -51.30 -19.53 -26.19
C SER A 124 -51.91 -20.91 -26.36
N ASN A 125 -52.74 -21.08 -27.39
CA ASN A 125 -53.10 -22.40 -27.87
C ASN A 125 -51.98 -22.87 -28.81
N GLY A 126 -50.98 -23.55 -28.25
CA GLY A 126 -49.85 -24.06 -29.01
C GLY A 126 -48.68 -24.53 -28.15
N GLU A 127 -48.77 -25.79 -27.72
CA GLU A 127 -47.66 -26.74 -27.52
C GLU A 127 -46.67 -26.55 -26.35
N ASN A 128 -46.81 -27.47 -25.39
CA ASN A 128 -45.77 -28.33 -24.83
C ASN A 128 -44.37 -27.72 -24.55
N GLY A 129 -44.08 -27.52 -23.26
CA GLY A 129 -42.71 -27.28 -22.79
C GLY A 129 -42.62 -27.30 -21.27
N SER A 130 -42.62 -28.49 -20.69
CA SER A 130 -42.25 -28.70 -19.28
C SER A 130 -40.78 -28.37 -19.07
N SER A 131 -40.45 -27.43 -18.18
CA SER A 131 -39.20 -27.48 -17.40
C SER A 131 -39.13 -26.39 -16.32
N ASN A 132 -39.20 -26.86 -15.06
CA ASN A 132 -38.47 -26.39 -13.87
C ASN A 132 -38.55 -24.91 -13.45
N GLN A 133 -39.40 -24.66 -12.45
CA GLN A 133 -39.20 -23.58 -11.48
C GLN A 133 -38.15 -24.03 -10.46
N ASP A 134 -36.92 -23.56 -10.62
CA ASP A 134 -35.94 -23.53 -9.53
C ASP A 134 -36.15 -22.27 -8.67
N GLN A 135 -36.12 -22.54 -7.37
CA GLN A 135 -36.26 -21.61 -6.26
C GLN A 135 -35.12 -20.58 -6.25
N VAL A 136 -35.43 -19.30 -5.99
CA VAL A 136 -34.59 -18.50 -5.09
C VAL A 136 -35.47 -17.61 -4.21
N THR A 137 -35.37 -17.92 -2.93
CA THR A 137 -36.08 -17.43 -1.77
C THR A 137 -35.87 -15.94 -1.52
N THR A 138 -36.96 -15.24 -1.20
CA THR A 138 -36.98 -13.98 -0.47
C THR A 138 -36.33 -14.14 0.90
N ALA A 139 -35.34 -13.31 1.24
CA ALA A 139 -34.99 -13.04 2.62
C ALA A 139 -34.65 -11.55 2.76
N GLN A 140 -35.66 -10.77 3.18
CA GLN A 140 -35.44 -9.53 3.92
C GLN A 140 -35.15 -9.89 5.38
N LYS A 141 -34.05 -9.34 5.89
CA LYS A 141 -33.79 -8.76 7.24
C LYS A 141 -32.39 -9.08 7.75
#